data_AF-A0A969V3L3-F1
#
_entry.id   AF-A0A969V3L3-F1
#
_cell.length_a   1.000
_cell.length_b   1.000
_cell.length_c   1.000
_cell.angle_alpha   90.00
_cell.angle_beta   90.00
_cell.angle_gamma   90.00
#
_symmetry.space_group_name_H-M   'P 1'
#
loop_
_entity.id
_entity.type
_entity.pdbx_description
1 polymer ?
#
loop_
_entity_poly.entity_id
_entity_poly.type
_entity_poly.pdbx_seq_one_letter_code
_entity_poly.pdbx_strand_id
1 'polypeptide(L)'
;MATDTITAAEFIKNFRLLDKGTNIVTFSTVNHRTLMELAKPEFAASTMITQVVPHPELPLSKVQVEHLQLMAKYRDEPPSHITLEGFIAAKSFVNAINRAKASTRSTILSALSGERRFDVGGITLTFTGQDESRL
;
A
#
# COMPACT_ATOMS: atom_id res chain seq x y z
N MET A 1 -5.16 -9.78 0.18
CA MET A 1 -3.84 -9.50 -0.44
C MET A 1 -3.16 -10.76 -0.99
N ALA A 2 -2.83 -11.76 -0.17
CA ALA A 2 -2.23 -13.00 -0.70
C ALA A 2 -3.15 -13.69 -1.72
N THR A 3 -4.46 -13.79 -1.41
CA THR A 3 -5.47 -14.34 -2.33
C THR A 3 -5.56 -13.57 -3.64
N ASP A 4 -5.56 -12.23 -3.60
CA ASP A 4 -5.65 -11.38 -4.80
C ASP A 4 -4.46 -11.64 -5.75
N THR A 5 -3.27 -11.83 -5.17
CA THR A 5 -2.05 -12.11 -5.95
C THR A 5 -2.10 -13.51 -6.57
N ILE A 6 -2.59 -14.51 -5.84
CA ILE A 6 -2.76 -15.88 -6.37
C ILE A 6 -3.74 -15.89 -7.54
N THR A 7 -4.91 -15.30 -7.36
CA THR A 7 -5.94 -15.23 -8.41
C THR A 7 -5.44 -14.47 -9.64
N ALA A 8 -4.75 -13.34 -9.44
CA ALA A 8 -4.15 -12.60 -10.54
C ALA A 8 -3.10 -13.43 -11.29
N ALA A 9 -2.22 -14.15 -10.58
CA ALA A 9 -1.20 -15.00 -11.18
C ALA A 9 -1.80 -16.15 -12.00
N GLU A 10 -2.84 -16.81 -11.47
CA GLU A 10 -3.56 -17.86 -12.19
C GLU A 10 -4.26 -17.34 -13.44
N PHE A 11 -4.93 -16.19 -13.33
CA PHE A 11 -5.55 -15.54 -14.47
C PHE A 11 -4.51 -15.22 -15.55
N ILE A 12 -3.40 -14.57 -15.19
CA ILE A 12 -2.35 -14.16 -16.14
C ILE A 12 -1.75 -15.38 -16.85
N LYS A 13 -1.42 -16.45 -16.13
CA LYS A 13 -0.88 -17.68 -16.73
C LYS A 13 -1.81 -18.25 -17.78
N ASN A 14 -3.10 -18.38 -17.46
CA ASN A 14 -4.07 -18.96 -18.38
C ASN A 14 -4.40 -18.02 -19.55
N PHE A 15 -4.56 -16.73 -19.29
CA PHE A 15 -4.88 -15.74 -20.32
C PHE A 15 -3.76 -15.60 -21.35
N ARG A 16 -2.49 -15.66 -20.93
CA ARG A 16 -1.32 -15.55 -21.81
C ARG A 16 -1.17 -16.71 -22.80
N LEU A 17 -1.79 -17.86 -22.53
CA LEU A 17 -1.87 -18.96 -23.49
C LEU A 17 -2.79 -18.62 -24.67
N LEU A 18 -3.76 -17.72 -24.45
CA LEU A 18 -4.72 -17.28 -25.46
C LEU A 18 -4.25 -16.00 -26.17
N ASP A 19 -3.66 -15.06 -25.43
CA ASP A 19 -3.15 -13.81 -25.97
C ASP A 19 -1.89 -13.31 -25.24
N LYS A 20 -0.77 -13.31 -25.96
CA LYS A 20 0.55 -12.88 -25.48
C LYS A 20 0.77 -11.37 -25.57
N GLY A 21 0.02 -10.66 -26.40
CA GLY A 21 0.26 -9.24 -26.73
C GLY A 21 -0.54 -8.25 -25.88
N THR A 22 -1.64 -8.69 -25.26
CA THR A 22 -2.53 -7.79 -24.51
C THR A 22 -1.89 -7.27 -23.22
N ASN A 23 -1.95 -5.96 -22.98
CA ASN A 23 -1.55 -5.37 -21.70
C ASN A 23 -2.54 -5.75 -20.60
N ILE A 24 -2.03 -6.12 -19.42
CA ILE A 24 -2.86 -6.44 -18.25
C ILE A 24 -2.63 -5.35 -17.20
N VAL A 25 -3.70 -4.84 -16.60
CA VAL A 25 -3.62 -3.90 -15.48
C VAL A 25 -4.31 -4.53 -14.28
N THR A 26 -3.67 -4.45 -13.11
CA THR A 26 -4.21 -4.95 -11.84
C THR A 26 -4.10 -3.91 -10.73
N PHE A 27 -4.76 -4.17 -9.61
CA PHE A 27 -4.89 -3.28 -8.46
C PHE A 27 -3.69 -3.37 -7.51
N SER A 28 -3.55 -2.37 -6.65
CA SER A 28 -2.51 -2.27 -5.60
C SER A 28 -2.53 -3.41 -4.58
N THR A 29 -3.61 -4.20 -4.54
CA THR A 29 -3.73 -5.38 -3.69
C THR A 29 -2.84 -6.54 -4.13
N VAL A 30 -2.31 -6.50 -5.36
CA VAL A 30 -1.40 -7.50 -5.91
C VAL A 30 0.05 -7.18 -5.55
N ASN A 31 0.73 -8.13 -4.92
CA ASN A 31 2.15 -8.02 -4.62
C ASN A 31 2.99 -8.34 -5.87
N HIS A 32 3.79 -7.39 -6.35
CA HIS A 32 4.61 -7.56 -7.54
C HIS A 32 5.57 -8.76 -7.48
N ARG A 33 6.27 -8.97 -6.36
CA ARG A 33 7.29 -10.03 -6.21
C ARG A 33 6.62 -11.40 -6.22
N THR A 34 5.59 -11.55 -5.41
CA THR A 34 4.79 -12.78 -5.37
C THR A 34 4.09 -13.05 -6.70
N LEU A 35 3.62 -12.02 -7.42
CA LEU A 35 3.06 -12.17 -8.76
C LEU A 35 4.10 -12.76 -9.72
N MET A 36 5.32 -12.22 -9.73
CA MET A 36 6.41 -12.71 -10.59
C MET A 36 6.79 -14.15 -10.25
N GLU A 37 6.79 -14.52 -8.97
CA GLU A 37 7.06 -15.88 -8.51
C GLU A 37 5.96 -16.86 -8.93
N LEU A 38 4.68 -16.50 -8.76
CA LEU A 38 3.54 -17.38 -9.01
C LEU A 38 3.14 -17.49 -10.49
N ALA A 39 3.25 -16.38 -11.23
CA ALA A 39 2.92 -16.31 -12.65
C ALA A 39 4.11 -16.74 -13.52
N LYS A 40 5.33 -16.62 -13.02
CA LYS A 40 6.62 -16.67 -13.75
C LYS A 40 6.86 -15.43 -14.63
N PRO A 41 8.12 -14.98 -14.78
CA PRO A 41 8.45 -13.77 -15.53
C PRO A 41 7.96 -13.78 -16.99
N GLU A 42 7.96 -14.92 -17.66
CA GLU A 42 7.54 -15.02 -19.06
C GLU A 42 6.04 -14.71 -19.27
N PHE A 43 5.20 -14.95 -18.26
CA PHE A 43 3.76 -14.69 -18.34
C PHE A 43 3.38 -13.32 -17.76
N ALA A 44 4.11 -12.87 -16.73
CA ALA A 44 3.86 -11.59 -16.08
C ALA A 44 4.27 -10.36 -16.92
N ALA A 45 4.99 -10.56 -18.03
CA ALA A 45 5.35 -9.49 -18.96
C ALA A 45 4.12 -8.66 -19.39
N SER A 46 4.34 -7.35 -19.51
CA SER A 46 3.29 -6.37 -19.84
C SER A 46 2.11 -6.32 -18.85
N THR A 47 2.36 -6.70 -17.60
CA THR A 47 1.43 -6.49 -16.49
C THR A 47 1.80 -5.23 -15.71
N MET A 48 0.84 -4.33 -15.56
CA MET A 48 0.97 -3.10 -14.78
C MET A 48 0.18 -3.24 -13.48
N ILE A 49 0.75 -2.80 -12.36
CA ILE A 49 0.09 -2.83 -11.05
C ILE A 49 -0.09 -1.38 -10.59
N THR A 50 -1.32 -0.95 -10.38
CA THR A 50 -1.59 0.38 -9.82
C THR A 50 -1.06 0.47 -8.40
N GLN A 51 -0.53 1.63 -8.00
CA GLN A 51 0.05 1.81 -6.67
C GLN A 51 -0.64 2.96 -5.94
N VAL A 52 -0.98 2.71 -4.67
CA VAL A 52 -1.61 3.70 -3.76
C VAL A 52 -0.58 4.38 -2.84
N VAL A 53 0.66 3.89 -2.86
CA VAL A 53 1.82 4.46 -2.18
C VAL A 53 2.99 4.61 -3.16
N PRO A 54 3.97 5.47 -2.86
CA PRO A 54 5.19 5.57 -3.66
C PRO A 54 6.01 4.26 -3.65
N HIS A 55 7.04 4.21 -4.50
CA HIS A 55 7.94 3.06 -4.57
C HIS A 55 8.58 2.77 -3.20
N PRO A 56 8.46 1.53 -2.65
CA PRO A 56 8.81 1.24 -1.26
C PRO A 56 10.30 1.26 -0.97
N GLU A 57 11.14 1.05 -1.99
CA GLU A 57 12.60 1.00 -1.85
C GLU A 57 13.29 2.34 -2.13
N LEU A 58 12.56 3.36 -2.61
CA LEU A 58 13.13 4.68 -2.89
C LEU A 58 12.92 5.60 -1.68
N PRO A 59 13.96 5.98 -0.92
CA PRO A 59 13.82 6.77 0.32
C PRO A 59 13.61 8.27 0.05
N LEU A 60 12.52 8.63 -0.64
CA LEU A 60 12.26 10.01 -1.08
C LEU A 60 11.55 10.87 0.00
N SER A 61 10.99 10.24 1.03
CA SER A 61 10.31 10.90 2.15
C SER A 61 10.79 10.35 3.49
N LYS A 62 10.58 11.10 4.57
CA LYS A 62 10.99 10.68 5.93
C LYS A 62 10.28 9.39 6.35
N VAL A 63 9.02 9.21 5.95
CA VAL A 63 8.28 7.97 6.24
C VAL A 63 8.80 6.77 5.48
N GLN A 64 9.27 6.93 4.24
CA GLN A 64 9.92 5.84 3.50
C GLN A 64 11.28 5.47 4.12
N VAL A 65 12.08 6.46 4.54
CA VAL A 65 13.35 6.22 5.25
C VAL A 65 13.10 5.41 6.53
N GLU A 66 12.12 5.82 7.33
CA GLU A 66 11.79 5.15 8.58
C GLU A 66 11.22 3.75 8.37
N HIS A 67 10.36 3.57 7.36
CA HIS A 67 9.86 2.26 6.94
C HIS A 67 11.03 1.31 6.63
N LEU A 68 11.98 1.73 5.79
CA LEU A 68 13.14 0.91 5.42
C LEU A 68 14.00 0.56 6.65
N GLN A 69 14.25 1.52 7.53
CA GLN A 69 15.02 1.28 8.77
C GLN A 69 14.34 0.28 9.70
N LEU A 70 13.03 0.39 9.89
CA LEU A 70 12.28 -0.50 10.78
C LEU A 70 12.06 -1.88 10.16
N MET A 71 11.87 -1.97 8.85
CA MET A 71 11.86 -3.25 8.12
C MET A 71 13.18 -3.98 8.33
N ALA A 72 14.31 -3.33 8.07
CA ALA A 72 15.64 -3.92 8.25
C ALA A 72 15.92 -4.37 9.70
N LYS A 73 15.32 -3.69 10.68
CA LYS A 73 15.51 -3.99 12.11
C LYS A 73 14.61 -5.10 12.63
N TYR A 74 13.37 -5.18 12.14
CA TYR A 74 12.31 -5.98 12.79
C TYR A 74 11.67 -7.03 11.89
N ARG A 75 11.98 -7.06 10.59
CA ARG A 75 11.36 -7.96 9.64
C ARG A 75 12.43 -8.68 8.81
N ASP A 76 12.18 -9.97 8.59
CA ASP A 76 12.92 -10.79 7.64
C ASP A 76 12.12 -10.93 6.35
N GLU A 77 11.69 -9.80 5.81
CA GLU A 77 11.01 -9.73 4.52
C GLU A 77 11.41 -8.43 3.80
N PRO A 78 11.50 -8.44 2.46
CA PRO A 78 11.83 -7.25 1.71
C PRO A 78 10.71 -6.20 1.74
N PRO A 79 11.02 -4.89 1.66
CA PRO A 79 10.03 -3.84 1.49
C PRO A 79 9.11 -4.12 0.30
N SER A 80 7.83 -3.76 0.46
CA SER A 80 6.84 -3.82 -0.61
C SER A 80 5.83 -2.68 -0.47
N HIS A 81 5.03 -2.44 -1.51
CA HIS A 81 3.94 -1.46 -1.45
C HIS A 81 2.96 -1.78 -0.31
N ILE A 82 2.73 -3.07 -0.05
CA ILE A 82 1.88 -3.56 1.04
C ILE A 82 2.46 -3.19 2.41
N THR A 83 3.76 -3.42 2.64
CA THR A 83 4.38 -3.12 3.93
C THR A 83 4.44 -1.61 4.16
N LEU A 84 4.71 -0.82 3.12
CA LEU A 84 4.74 0.65 3.20
C LEU A 84 3.34 1.22 3.47
N GLU A 85 2.31 0.74 2.78
CA GLU A 85 0.91 1.13 3.00
C GLU A 85 0.50 0.87 4.46
N GLY A 86 0.73 -0.34 4.96
CA GLY A 86 0.46 -0.70 6.34
C GLY A 86 1.24 0.17 7.34
N PHE A 87 2.51 0.49 7.03
CA PHE A 87 3.33 1.35 7.86
C PHE A 87 2.81 2.79 7.91
N ILE A 88 2.44 3.38 6.78
CA ILE A 88 1.85 4.73 6.70
C ILE A 88 0.53 4.76 7.48
N ALA A 89 -0.33 3.75 7.31
CA ALA A 89 -1.60 3.66 8.05
C ALA A 89 -1.38 3.58 9.56
N ALA A 90 -0.49 2.69 10.02
CA ALA A 90 -0.18 2.54 11.44
C ALA A 90 0.44 3.81 12.04
N LYS A 91 1.38 4.44 11.34
CA LYS A 91 2.01 5.69 11.79
C LYS A 91 1.02 6.84 11.85
N SER A 92 0.10 6.91 10.89
CA SER A 92 -0.98 7.90 10.89
C SER A 92 -1.87 7.73 12.12
N PHE A 93 -2.21 6.49 12.46
CA PHE A 93 -3.00 6.18 13.64
C PHE A 93 -2.28 6.53 14.95
N VAL A 94 -0.99 6.21 15.07
CA VAL A 94 -0.17 6.59 16.24
C VAL A 94 -0.10 8.12 16.38
N ASN A 95 0.13 8.84 15.28
CA ASN A 95 0.13 10.30 15.28
C ASN A 95 -1.22 10.87 15.73
N ALA A 96 -2.33 10.28 15.30
CA ALA A 96 -3.66 10.70 15.72
C ALA A 96 -3.91 10.46 17.21
N ILE A 97 -3.49 9.32 17.76
CA ILE A 97 -3.53 9.04 19.20
C ILE A 97 -2.75 10.10 19.97
N ASN A 98 -1.52 10.42 19.54
CA ASN A 98 -0.67 11.40 20.20
C ASN A 98 -1.25 12.83 20.17
N ARG A 99 -2.11 13.14 19.18
CA ARG A 99 -2.80 14.44 19.05
C ARG A 99 -4.15 14.45 19.77
N ALA A 100 -4.74 13.29 20.04
CA ALA A 100 -6.03 13.19 20.69
C ALA A 100 -5.95 13.60 22.15
N LYS A 101 -7.00 14.26 22.66
CA LYS A 101 -7.10 14.66 24.08
C LYS A 101 -7.20 13.47 25.04
N ALA A 102 -7.66 12.32 24.54
CA ALA A 102 -7.77 11.07 25.25
C ALA A 102 -7.64 9.91 24.24
N SER A 103 -7.38 8.69 24.72
CA SER A 103 -7.30 7.51 23.84
C SER A 103 -8.68 6.89 23.59
N THR A 104 -9.66 7.70 23.15
CA THR A 104 -11.01 7.23 22.84
C THR A 104 -11.28 7.33 21.33
N ARG A 105 -12.13 6.44 20.78
CA ARG A 105 -12.49 6.45 19.36
C ARG A 105 -12.91 7.85 18.88
N SER A 106 -13.78 8.53 19.63
CA SER A 106 -14.31 9.84 19.27
C SER A 106 -13.22 10.92 19.19
N THR A 107 -12.31 10.93 20.16
CA THR A 107 -11.24 11.94 20.23
C THR A 107 -10.14 11.69 19.19
N ILE A 108 -9.85 10.42 18.86
CA ILE A 108 -8.93 10.05 17.77
C ILE A 108 -9.51 10.44 16.41
N LEU A 109 -10.80 10.13 16.16
CA LEU A 109 -11.45 10.52 14.91
C LEU A 109 -11.49 12.04 14.74
N SER A 110 -11.75 12.77 15.83
CA SER A 110 -11.71 14.24 15.83
C SER A 110 -10.32 14.78 15.55
N ALA A 111 -9.26 14.12 16.03
CA ALA A 111 -7.88 14.49 15.74
C ALA A 111 -7.50 14.26 14.27
N LEU A 112 -8.07 13.25 13.62
CA LEU A 112 -7.87 12.99 12.19
C LEU A 112 -8.63 13.99 11.31
N SER A 113 -9.91 14.24 11.59
CA SER A 113 -10.79 15.07 10.75
C SER A 113 -10.66 16.58 10.99
N GLY A 114 -10.11 16.99 12.13
CA GLY A 114 -9.88 18.40 12.44
C GLY A 114 -8.76 19.04 11.63
N GLU A 115 -7.96 18.25 10.92
CA GLU A 115 -6.77 18.70 10.22
C GLU A 115 -6.96 18.62 8.69
N ARG A 116 -6.88 19.79 8.04
CA ARG A 116 -7.03 19.88 6.59
C ARG A 116 -5.93 19.14 5.83
N ARG A 117 -4.75 18.96 6.44
CA ARG A 117 -3.56 18.30 5.87
C ARG A 117 -2.78 17.61 6.97
N PHE A 118 -2.97 16.32 7.11
CA PHE A 118 -2.30 15.50 8.11
C PHE A 118 -0.97 14.97 7.54
N ASP A 119 0.16 15.60 7.90
CA ASP A 119 1.48 15.17 7.44
C ASP A 119 1.99 13.93 8.21
N VAL A 120 2.46 12.95 7.44
CA VAL A 120 3.02 11.69 7.89
C VAL A 120 4.43 11.56 7.35
N GLY A 121 5.29 12.55 7.62
CA GLY A 121 6.70 12.49 7.25
C GLY A 121 6.96 12.71 5.76
N GLY A 122 6.28 13.70 5.16
CA GLY A 122 6.41 14.05 3.75
C GLY A 122 5.32 13.46 2.85
N ILE A 123 4.41 12.67 3.40
CA ILE A 123 3.16 12.26 2.76
C ILE A 123 2.01 12.94 3.50
N THR A 124 1.22 13.72 2.78
CA THR A 124 0.06 14.42 3.35
C THR A 124 -1.21 13.63 3.10
N LEU A 125 -1.94 13.32 4.17
CA LEU A 125 -3.28 12.75 4.13
C LEU A 125 -4.33 13.84 4.35
N THR A 126 -5.49 13.71 3.72
CA THR A 126 -6.63 14.59 3.96
C THR A 126 -7.82 13.73 4.36
N PHE A 127 -8.36 13.97 5.55
CA PHE A 127 -9.53 13.25 6.04
C PHE A 127 -10.74 14.17 5.88
N THR A 128 -11.66 13.81 4.99
CA THR A 128 -12.95 14.48 4.87
C THR A 128 -13.93 13.82 5.85
N GLY A 129 -14.78 14.62 6.50
CA GLY A 129 -15.82 14.10 7.39
C GLY A 129 -16.99 13.44 6.66
N GLN A 130 -16.85 13.18 5.36
CA GLN A 130 -17.85 12.54 4.51
C GLN A 130 -17.41 11.13 4.15
N ASP A 131 -18.36 10.21 4.24
CA ASP A 131 -18.20 8.82 3.86
C ASP A 131 -18.09 8.74 2.32
N GLU A 132 -16.89 8.50 1.78
CA GLU A 132 -16.66 8.36 0.34
C GLU A 132 -17.16 7.02 -0.22
N SER A 133 -17.72 6.14 0.62
CA SER A 133 -18.30 4.84 0.24
C SER A 133 -19.62 4.92 -0.54
N ARG A 134 -19.98 6.09 -1.08
CA ARG A 134 -21.22 6.36 -1.85
C ARG A 134 -20.98 6.59 -3.34
N LEU A 135 -19.96 5.96 -3.93
CA LEU A 135 -19.76 5.87 -5.36
C LEU A 135 -19.87 4.41 -5.83
#